data_AF-A0A8C6SM81-F1
#
_entry.id   AF-A0A8C6SM81-F1
#
_cell.length_a   1.000
_cell.length_b   1.000
_cell.length_c   1.000
_cell.angle_alpha   90.00
_cell.angle_beta   90.00
_cell.angle_gamma   90.00
#
_symmetry.space_group_name_H-M   'P 1'
#
loop_
_entity.id
_entity.type
_entity.pdbx_description
1 polymer ?
#
loop_
_entity_poly.entity_id
_entity_poly.type
_entity_poly.pdbx_seq_one_letter_code
_entity_poly.pdbx_strand_id
1 'polypeptide(L)'
;MGSAPYPAGEWKGKGRGGLQELGCMPWKVSKQKGLGAGVSSSSSSPQAPPPSSQTPPSIYHEKQRRELCALHALNNVFQDGTAFTRDTLQEIYQRLSPSTLMTPHKKSMLGNGNYDVNVIMAALQTRGFEAVWWDKRRDVGSIELSNVTGFILNVPSNLRWGPFRLPLKRQHWIGVREVAGTYYNLDSKLRGPQSIGCPEELRKFLRQQLRGKNCELLLVVSDEVEAQQTWRRRDS
;
A
#
# COMPACT_ATOMS: atom_id res chain seq x y z
N MET A 1 15.62 55.77 -22.32
CA MET A 1 14.98 54.85 -21.36
C MET A 1 13.92 54.08 -22.11
N GLY A 2 14.07 52.77 -22.24
CA GLY A 2 13.18 51.94 -23.06
C GLY A 2 13.92 50.68 -23.51
N SER A 3 13.89 49.67 -22.67
CA SER A 3 14.58 48.39 -22.84
C SER A 3 13.99 47.59 -24.01
N ALA A 4 14.87 47.05 -24.86
CA ALA A 4 14.53 46.06 -25.86
C ALA A 4 14.32 44.67 -25.22
N PRO A 5 13.41 43.83 -25.74
CA PRO A 5 13.22 42.46 -25.27
C PRO A 5 14.24 41.49 -25.91
N TYR A 6 14.73 40.54 -25.10
CA TYR A 6 15.60 39.45 -25.51
C TYR A 6 14.88 38.43 -26.43
N PRO A 7 15.58 37.79 -27.39
CA PRO A 7 15.00 36.78 -28.27
C PRO A 7 14.96 35.39 -27.65
N ALA A 8 13.98 34.61 -28.12
CA ALA A 8 13.79 33.19 -27.81
C ALA A 8 14.91 32.33 -28.41
N GLY A 9 15.58 31.55 -27.56
CA GLY A 9 16.57 30.56 -27.98
C GLY A 9 15.93 29.21 -28.30
N GLU A 10 16.01 28.82 -29.56
CA GLU A 10 15.77 27.46 -30.07
C GLU A 10 16.68 26.44 -29.38
N TRP A 11 16.11 25.41 -28.77
CA TRP A 11 16.84 24.19 -28.39
C TRP A 11 16.40 23.04 -29.28
N LYS A 12 17.20 22.77 -30.31
CA LYS A 12 17.13 21.57 -31.15
C LYS A 12 18.33 20.68 -30.78
N GLY A 13 18.10 19.69 -29.94
CA GLY A 13 19.11 18.70 -29.53
C GLY A 13 18.56 17.28 -29.66
N LYS A 14 18.94 16.60 -30.75
CA LYS A 14 18.75 15.16 -30.93
C LYS A 14 19.55 14.41 -29.86
N GLY A 15 18.87 13.64 -29.02
CA GLY A 15 19.47 12.64 -28.15
C GLY A 15 18.66 11.36 -28.20
N ARG A 16 19.09 10.38 -29.01
CA ARG A 16 18.65 8.99 -28.89
C ARG A 16 19.15 8.48 -27.54
N GLY A 17 18.24 8.20 -26.61
CA GLY A 17 18.53 7.52 -25.36
C GLY A 17 17.30 6.72 -24.96
N GLY A 18 17.43 5.40 -24.92
CA GLY A 18 16.32 4.46 -24.75
C GLY A 18 15.50 4.73 -23.49
N LEU A 19 14.18 4.72 -23.66
CA LEU A 19 13.20 4.66 -22.59
C LEU A 19 13.33 3.30 -21.88
N GLN A 20 14.22 3.19 -20.91
CA GLN A 20 14.26 2.03 -20.01
C GLN A 20 13.14 2.15 -18.96
N GLU A 21 12.13 1.31 -19.18
CA GLU A 21 11.19 0.74 -18.23
C GLU A 21 11.28 1.18 -16.76
N LEU A 22 10.29 1.94 -16.30
CA LEU A 22 9.84 1.91 -14.91
C LEU A 22 8.68 0.90 -14.78
N GLY A 23 9.01 -0.37 -14.99
CA GLY A 23 8.14 -1.48 -14.59
C GLY A 23 8.18 -1.63 -13.08
N CYS A 24 7.05 -2.00 -12.46
CA CYS A 24 6.99 -2.46 -11.08
C CYS A 24 8.06 -3.55 -10.89
N MET A 25 9.17 -3.21 -10.26
CA MET A 25 10.26 -4.15 -10.10
C MET A 25 9.88 -5.21 -9.07
N PRO A 26 10.15 -6.49 -9.33
CA PRO A 26 10.12 -7.51 -8.30
C PRO A 26 11.23 -7.19 -7.31
N TRP A 27 10.86 -6.69 -6.14
CA TRP A 27 11.72 -6.63 -4.97
C TRP A 27 12.38 -8.03 -4.79
N LYS A 28 13.70 -8.08 -4.81
CA LYS A 28 14.43 -9.34 -4.64
C LYS A 28 14.50 -9.66 -3.15
N VAL A 29 13.99 -10.84 -2.80
CA VAL A 29 14.31 -11.52 -1.52
C VAL A 29 15.75 -12.04 -1.64
N SER A 30 16.66 -11.54 -0.80
CA SER A 30 17.92 -12.23 -0.57
C SER A 30 17.64 -13.50 0.23
N LYS A 31 17.68 -14.64 -0.45
CA LYS A 31 17.57 -15.96 0.15
C LYS A 31 18.92 -16.28 0.79
N GLN A 32 18.99 -16.32 2.12
CA GLN A 32 20.18 -16.74 2.85
C GLN A 32 20.47 -18.22 2.51
N LYS A 33 21.61 -18.45 1.85
CA LYS A 33 22.05 -19.76 1.36
C LYS A 33 22.75 -20.49 2.50
N GLY A 34 22.10 -21.49 3.09
CA GLY A 34 22.72 -22.41 4.03
C GLY A 34 23.75 -23.28 3.31
N LEU A 35 25.00 -23.17 3.73
CA LEU A 35 26.10 -24.04 3.33
C LEU A 35 25.98 -25.35 4.10
N GLY A 36 25.76 -26.46 3.37
CA GLY A 36 25.87 -27.81 3.91
C GLY A 36 27.30 -28.32 3.76
N ALA A 37 27.94 -28.63 4.88
CA ALA A 37 29.09 -29.52 4.95
C ALA A 37 28.79 -30.56 6.03
N GLY A 38 28.87 -31.84 5.68
CA GLY A 38 28.70 -32.94 6.62
C GLY A 38 29.92 -33.11 7.53
N VAL A 39 29.72 -33.86 8.61
CA VAL A 39 30.53 -35.00 9.06
C VAL A 39 29.87 -35.56 10.33
N SER A 40 29.73 -36.88 10.36
CA SER A 40 29.20 -37.68 11.47
C SER A 40 30.16 -37.72 12.66
N SER A 41 29.65 -37.64 13.88
CA SER A 41 30.18 -38.38 15.04
C SER A 41 29.22 -38.29 16.22
N SER A 42 29.03 -39.44 16.86
CA SER A 42 28.13 -39.71 17.98
C SER A 42 28.78 -39.38 19.31
N SER A 43 28.12 -38.59 20.16
CA SER A 43 28.31 -38.62 21.61
C SER A 43 27.09 -38.03 22.33
N SER A 44 26.68 -38.74 23.39
CA SER A 44 25.51 -38.50 24.22
C SER A 44 25.73 -37.34 25.18
N SER A 45 24.79 -36.38 25.22
CA SER A 45 24.69 -35.33 26.23
C SER A 45 23.23 -34.84 26.34
N PRO A 46 22.81 -34.33 27.51
CA PRO A 46 21.41 -34.25 27.91
C PRO A 46 20.59 -33.26 27.07
N GLN A 47 19.37 -33.69 26.76
CA GLN A 47 18.47 -33.08 25.80
C GLN A 47 17.98 -31.70 26.27
N ALA A 48 18.40 -30.65 25.58
CA ALA A 48 17.79 -29.33 25.67
C ALA A 48 16.30 -29.41 25.24
N PRO A 49 15.41 -28.57 25.81
CA PRO A 49 14.01 -28.54 25.39
C PRO A 49 13.92 -28.27 23.87
N PRO A 50 12.99 -28.91 23.16
CA PRO A 50 12.88 -28.76 21.71
C PRO A 50 12.66 -27.28 21.37
N PRO A 51 13.28 -26.76 20.29
CA PRO A 51 13.00 -25.41 19.83
C PRO A 51 11.51 -25.34 19.54
N SER A 52 10.83 -24.42 20.23
CA SER A 52 9.41 -24.11 20.02
C SER A 52 9.16 -24.00 18.52
N SER A 53 8.39 -24.94 17.97
CA SER A 53 7.92 -24.90 16.59
C SER A 53 6.97 -23.73 16.44
N GLN A 54 7.52 -22.54 16.21
CA GLN A 54 6.73 -21.36 15.90
C GLN A 54 6.16 -21.57 14.50
N THR A 55 4.91 -22.00 14.43
CA THR A 55 4.14 -21.96 13.18
C THR A 55 4.23 -20.53 12.65
N PRO A 56 4.61 -20.32 11.38
CA PRO A 56 4.68 -18.97 10.84
C PRO A 56 3.32 -18.28 11.03
N PRO A 57 3.30 -17.00 11.44
CA PRO A 57 2.07 -16.28 11.69
C PRO A 57 1.19 -16.32 10.44
N SER A 58 -0.07 -16.72 10.60
CA SER A 58 -1.04 -16.76 9.51
C SER A 58 -1.42 -15.33 9.12
N ILE A 59 -0.80 -14.80 8.07
CA ILE A 59 -1.08 -13.46 7.56
C ILE A 59 -2.35 -13.51 6.70
N TYR A 60 -3.35 -12.71 7.06
CA TYR A 60 -4.54 -12.55 6.25
C TYR A 60 -4.20 -11.77 4.97
N HIS A 61 -4.59 -12.31 3.82
CA HIS A 61 -4.41 -11.65 2.51
C HIS A 61 -5.55 -11.98 1.58
N GLU A 62 -6.32 -10.95 1.26
CA GLU A 62 -7.38 -11.00 0.28
C GLU A 62 -6.87 -10.57 -1.10
N LYS A 63 -7.05 -11.46 -2.08
CA LYS A 63 -6.71 -11.20 -3.48
C LYS A 63 -7.84 -10.46 -4.19
N GLN A 64 -7.44 -9.56 -5.06
CA GLN A 64 -8.37 -8.70 -5.78
C GLN A 64 -9.30 -9.53 -6.65
N ARG A 65 -10.60 -9.30 -6.49
CA ARG A 65 -11.63 -9.71 -7.44
C ARG A 65 -12.27 -8.46 -8.03
N ARG A 66 -12.27 -8.35 -9.37
CA ARG A 66 -12.80 -7.18 -10.11
C ARG A 66 -12.04 -5.90 -9.77
N GLU A 67 -12.69 -4.75 -9.61
CA GLU A 67 -12.03 -3.45 -9.32
C GLU A 67 -12.06 -3.07 -7.83
N LEU A 68 -12.38 -4.01 -6.93
CA LEU A 68 -12.57 -3.81 -5.47
C LEU A 68 -11.27 -3.58 -4.68
N CYS A 69 -10.25 -2.96 -5.27
CA CYS A 69 -8.94 -2.76 -4.63
C CYS A 69 -9.02 -2.01 -3.29
N ALA A 70 -9.93 -1.03 -3.15
CA ALA A 70 -10.14 -0.31 -1.90
C ALA A 70 -10.66 -1.22 -0.76
N LEU A 71 -11.64 -2.08 -1.07
CA LEU A 71 -12.19 -3.05 -0.11
C LEU A 71 -11.09 -3.97 0.42
N HIS A 72 -10.31 -4.55 -0.51
CA HIS A 72 -9.26 -5.49 -0.14
C HIS A 72 -8.10 -4.80 0.57
N ALA A 73 -7.76 -3.55 0.22
CA ALA A 73 -6.75 -2.78 0.94
C ALA A 73 -7.16 -2.56 2.41
N LEU A 74 -8.43 -2.20 2.65
CA LEU A 74 -8.98 -2.09 4.01
C LEU A 74 -8.90 -3.42 4.75
N ASN A 75 -9.51 -4.50 4.23
CA ASN A 75 -9.51 -5.81 4.89
C ASN A 75 -8.08 -6.34 5.15
N ASN A 76 -7.16 -6.09 4.23
CA ASN A 76 -5.76 -6.46 4.39
C ASN A 76 -5.07 -5.63 5.49
N VAL A 77 -5.33 -4.33 5.61
CA VAL A 77 -4.78 -3.52 6.71
C VAL A 77 -5.32 -3.97 8.06
N PHE A 78 -6.61 -4.31 8.13
CA PHE A 78 -7.26 -4.80 9.35
C PHE A 78 -6.97 -6.27 9.66
N GLN A 79 -6.32 -6.98 8.73
CA GLN A 79 -6.06 -8.42 8.83
C GLN A 79 -7.34 -9.26 9.07
N ASP A 80 -8.47 -8.81 8.53
CA ASP A 80 -9.78 -9.41 8.73
C ASP A 80 -10.64 -9.25 7.47
N GLY A 81 -11.08 -10.36 6.90
CA GLY A 81 -11.93 -10.40 5.70
C GLY A 81 -13.39 -10.01 5.92
N THR A 82 -13.79 -9.91 7.19
CA THR A 82 -15.12 -9.45 7.60
C THR A 82 -15.09 -8.01 8.09
N ALA A 83 -13.93 -7.34 8.05
CA ALA A 83 -13.80 -5.96 8.48
C ALA A 83 -14.68 -5.03 7.61
N PHE A 84 -14.63 -5.22 6.31
CA PHE A 84 -15.45 -4.47 5.38
C PHE A 84 -16.03 -5.41 4.35
N THR A 85 -17.24 -5.09 3.90
CA THR A 85 -17.93 -5.80 2.83
C THR A 85 -18.15 -4.87 1.66
N ARG A 86 -18.39 -5.46 0.49
CA ARG A 86 -18.82 -4.70 -0.69
C ARG A 86 -20.06 -3.87 -0.39
N ASP A 87 -21.02 -4.43 0.35
CA ASP A 87 -22.30 -3.78 0.61
C ASP A 87 -22.14 -2.58 1.54
N THR A 88 -21.30 -2.69 2.59
CA THR A 88 -20.98 -1.56 3.47
C THR A 88 -20.30 -0.42 2.71
N LEU A 89 -19.32 -0.72 1.83
CA LEU A 89 -18.67 0.32 1.01
C LEU A 89 -19.63 0.92 -0.02
N GLN A 90 -20.53 0.11 -0.56
CA GLN A 90 -21.54 0.55 -1.52
C GLN A 90 -22.56 1.50 -0.88
N GLU A 91 -22.97 1.23 0.35
CA GLU A 91 -23.86 2.12 1.13
C GLU A 91 -23.16 3.45 1.42
N ILE A 92 -21.92 3.42 1.91
CA ILE A 92 -21.12 4.62 2.15
C ILE A 92 -20.98 5.45 0.87
N TYR A 93 -20.65 4.81 -0.25
CA TYR A 93 -20.55 5.48 -1.55
C TYR A 93 -21.87 6.16 -1.96
N GLN A 94 -23.02 5.51 -1.77
CA GLN A 94 -24.33 6.09 -2.08
C GLN A 94 -24.67 7.28 -1.19
N ARG A 95 -24.32 7.22 0.10
CA ARG A 95 -24.52 8.32 1.05
C ARG A 95 -23.67 9.54 0.71
N LEU A 96 -22.44 9.34 0.26
CA LEU A 96 -21.52 10.42 -0.15
C LEU A 96 -21.88 11.02 -1.52
N SER A 97 -22.62 10.29 -2.36
CA SER A 97 -23.05 10.73 -3.70
C SER A 97 -24.58 10.65 -3.90
N PRO A 98 -25.38 11.42 -3.13
CA PRO A 98 -26.85 11.31 -3.14
C PRO A 98 -27.50 11.73 -4.47
N SER A 99 -26.81 12.51 -5.30
CA SER A 99 -27.28 12.95 -6.63
C SER A 99 -27.34 11.83 -7.67
N THR A 100 -26.85 10.63 -7.36
CA THR A 100 -26.92 9.46 -8.26
C THR A 100 -28.24 8.67 -8.11
N LEU A 101 -29.12 9.09 -7.20
CA LEU A 101 -30.34 8.39 -6.78
C LEU A 101 -31.57 8.58 -7.69
N MET A 102 -31.43 8.60 -9.02
CA MET A 102 -32.60 8.50 -9.91
C MET A 102 -32.21 7.81 -11.21
N THR A 103 -32.09 6.47 -11.21
CA THR A 103 -32.50 5.61 -12.34
C THR A 103 -32.51 4.13 -11.91
N PRO A 104 -33.62 3.39 -12.07
CA PRO A 104 -33.71 1.96 -11.76
C PRO A 104 -32.66 1.09 -12.45
N HIS A 105 -32.18 1.49 -13.63
CA HIS A 105 -31.15 0.78 -14.38
C HIS A 105 -29.76 0.80 -13.71
N LYS A 106 -29.47 1.74 -12.79
CA LYS A 106 -28.17 1.81 -12.08
C LYS A 106 -28.08 0.93 -10.83
N LYS A 107 -29.20 0.54 -10.22
CA LYS A 107 -29.19 -0.41 -9.08
C LYS A 107 -28.75 -1.82 -9.50
N SER A 108 -29.02 -2.21 -10.75
CA SER A 108 -28.69 -3.54 -11.28
C SER A 108 -27.42 -3.58 -12.13
N MET A 109 -26.77 -2.44 -12.39
CA MET A 109 -25.57 -2.34 -13.23
C MET A 109 -24.38 -1.88 -12.40
N LEU A 110 -23.69 -2.87 -11.83
CA LEU A 110 -22.31 -2.84 -11.35
C LEU A 110 -21.81 -1.51 -10.74
N GLY A 111 -21.83 -1.40 -9.42
CA GLY A 111 -20.69 -0.81 -8.71
C GLY A 111 -19.46 -1.68 -9.02
N ASN A 112 -18.65 -1.28 -10.00
CA ASN A 112 -17.48 -2.04 -10.48
C ASN A 112 -16.41 -2.27 -9.39
N GLY A 113 -16.47 -1.52 -8.28
CA GLY A 113 -15.57 -1.60 -7.15
C GLY A 113 -14.52 -0.49 -7.08
N ASN A 114 -14.55 0.45 -8.03
CA ASN A 114 -13.66 1.61 -8.08
C ASN A 114 -14.08 2.67 -7.05
N TYR A 115 -13.90 2.37 -5.76
CA TYR A 115 -14.16 3.32 -4.68
C TYR A 115 -13.03 4.35 -4.58
N ASP A 116 -13.40 5.62 -4.40
CA ASP A 116 -12.47 6.72 -4.18
C ASP A 116 -12.04 6.81 -2.70
N VAL A 117 -11.18 7.78 -2.41
CA VAL A 117 -10.63 8.00 -1.08
C VAL A 117 -11.67 8.37 -0.03
N ASN A 118 -12.76 9.06 -0.40
CA ASN A 118 -13.77 9.48 0.56
C ASN A 118 -14.52 8.27 1.12
N VAL A 119 -14.75 7.26 0.28
CA VAL A 119 -15.31 5.97 0.74
C VAL A 119 -14.37 5.28 1.71
N ILE A 120 -13.05 5.31 1.45
CA ILE A 120 -12.04 4.73 2.36
C ILE A 120 -12.05 5.45 3.70
N MET A 121 -12.01 6.78 3.69
CA MET A 121 -12.03 7.61 4.92
C MET A 121 -13.30 7.35 5.73
N ALA A 122 -14.47 7.43 5.10
CA ALA A 122 -15.74 7.19 5.77
C ALA A 122 -15.86 5.75 6.31
N ALA A 123 -15.32 4.75 5.58
CA ALA A 123 -15.28 3.37 6.07
C ALA A 123 -14.42 3.22 7.33
N LEU A 124 -13.24 3.82 7.37
CA LEU A 124 -12.39 3.81 8.56
C LEU A 124 -13.09 4.42 9.77
N GLN A 125 -13.79 5.54 9.57
CA GLN A 125 -14.54 6.23 10.62
C GLN A 125 -15.65 5.37 11.23
N THR A 126 -16.29 4.48 10.45
CA THR A 126 -17.28 3.54 11.01
C THR A 126 -16.71 2.56 12.02
N ARG A 127 -15.37 2.44 12.11
CA ARG A 127 -14.67 1.53 13.02
C ARG A 127 -13.78 2.24 14.06
N GLY A 128 -13.89 3.56 14.20
CA GLY A 128 -13.07 4.34 15.14
C GLY A 128 -11.62 4.51 14.69
N PHE A 129 -11.41 4.59 13.37
CA PHE A 129 -10.12 4.89 12.76
C PHE A 129 -10.23 6.10 11.85
N GLU A 130 -9.12 6.82 11.72
CA GLU A 130 -8.95 7.93 10.81
C GLU A 130 -7.87 7.64 9.76
N ALA A 131 -8.04 8.26 8.59
CA ALA A 131 -7.03 8.27 7.54
C ALA A 131 -6.32 9.62 7.52
N VAL A 132 -5.08 9.63 8.00
CA VAL A 132 -4.23 10.83 7.96
C VAL A 132 -3.48 10.87 6.64
N TRP A 133 -3.66 11.96 5.90
CA TRP A 133 -2.94 12.16 4.64
C TRP A 133 -1.48 12.53 4.90
N TRP A 134 -0.54 11.72 4.40
CA TRP A 134 0.88 12.00 4.55
C TRP A 134 1.36 13.07 3.57
N ASP A 135 1.97 14.13 4.09
CA ASP A 135 2.64 15.14 3.27
C ASP A 135 3.98 14.59 2.75
N LYS A 136 4.06 14.32 1.44
CA LYS A 136 5.25 13.76 0.78
C LYS A 136 6.51 14.62 0.91
N ARG A 137 6.37 15.89 1.28
CA ARG A 137 7.49 16.82 1.52
C ARG A 137 8.18 16.54 2.85
N ARG A 138 7.53 15.84 3.77
CA ARG A 138 8.07 15.45 5.08
C ARG A 138 8.80 14.11 4.97
N ASP A 139 9.87 13.95 5.75
CA ASP A 139 10.54 12.66 5.83
C ASP A 139 9.70 11.64 6.59
N VAL A 140 9.53 10.45 6.02
CA VAL A 140 8.79 9.33 6.64
C VAL A 140 9.42 8.85 7.94
N GLY A 141 10.67 9.26 8.25
CA GLY A 141 11.31 9.03 9.54
C GLY A 141 10.59 9.74 10.70
N SER A 142 9.84 10.81 10.42
CA SER A 142 9.00 11.51 11.41
C SER A 142 7.68 10.81 11.73
N ILE A 143 7.35 9.70 11.05
CA ILE A 143 6.18 8.88 11.40
C ILE A 143 6.51 8.04 12.63
N GLU A 144 5.65 8.12 13.65
CA GLU A 144 5.70 7.21 14.79
C GLU A 144 4.94 5.92 14.45
N LEU A 145 5.69 4.96 13.90
CA LEU A 145 5.15 3.72 13.33
C LEU A 145 4.37 2.89 14.36
N SER A 146 4.74 2.95 15.63
CA SER A 146 4.07 2.23 16.72
C SER A 146 2.62 2.67 16.94
N ASN A 147 2.29 3.91 16.57
CA ASN A 147 0.94 4.47 16.67
C ASN A 147 0.14 4.31 15.36
N VAL A 148 0.73 3.74 14.30
CA VAL A 148 0.09 3.54 13.01
C VAL A 148 -0.37 2.10 12.88
N THR A 149 -1.68 1.93 12.73
CA THR A 149 -2.31 0.61 12.52
C THR A 149 -1.91 0.04 11.16
N GLY A 150 -1.85 0.87 10.12
CA GLY A 150 -1.33 0.43 8.82
C GLY A 150 -1.28 1.57 7.83
N PHE A 151 -0.91 1.26 6.60
CA PHE A 151 -0.76 2.25 5.55
C PHE A 151 -1.60 1.85 4.35
N ILE A 152 -2.26 2.82 3.75
CA ILE A 152 -2.94 2.66 2.46
C ILE A 152 -2.23 3.55 1.46
N LEU A 153 -1.71 2.98 0.38
CA LEU A 153 -1.11 3.75 -0.70
C LEU A 153 -2.03 3.77 -1.92
N ASN A 154 -2.11 4.92 -2.57
CA ASN A 154 -2.71 5.09 -3.87
C ASN A 154 -1.60 5.10 -4.93
N VAL A 155 -1.41 4.00 -5.66
CA VAL A 155 -0.31 3.89 -6.63
C VAL A 155 -0.83 3.81 -8.07
N PRO A 156 -0.11 4.41 -9.06
CA PRO A 156 -0.46 4.23 -10.46
C PRO A 156 -0.25 2.78 -10.88
N SER A 157 -1.26 2.18 -11.52
CA SER A 157 -1.25 0.81 -11.98
C SER A 157 -1.53 0.74 -13.48
N ASN A 158 -0.69 0.00 -14.21
CA ASN A 158 -0.88 -0.22 -15.63
C ASN A 158 -1.86 -1.38 -15.86
N LEU A 159 -2.82 -1.18 -16.74
CA LEU A 159 -3.72 -2.25 -17.18
C LEU A 159 -2.93 -3.22 -18.07
N ARG A 160 -2.85 -4.49 -17.65
CA ARG A 160 -2.29 -5.57 -18.48
C ARG A 160 -3.42 -6.19 -19.30
N TRP A 161 -3.34 -6.10 -20.62
CA TRP A 161 -4.22 -6.81 -21.54
C TRP A 161 -3.39 -7.78 -22.37
N GLY A 162 -3.30 -9.04 -21.89
CA GLY A 162 -2.42 -10.04 -22.48
C GLY A 162 -0.94 -9.59 -22.47
N PRO A 163 -0.19 -9.72 -23.59
CA PRO A 163 1.19 -9.26 -23.67
C PRO A 163 1.33 -7.74 -23.75
N PHE A 164 0.24 -6.99 -23.94
CA PHE A 164 0.27 -5.53 -24.09
C PHE A 164 0.05 -4.82 -22.75
N ARG A 165 0.97 -3.90 -22.42
CA ARG A 165 0.79 -2.92 -21.33
C ARG A 165 0.12 -1.69 -21.93
N LEU A 166 -1.18 -1.53 -21.71
CA LEU A 166 -1.89 -0.33 -22.16
C LEU A 166 -1.47 0.86 -21.28
N PRO A 167 -1.24 2.06 -21.87
CA PRO A 167 -0.85 3.27 -21.13
C PRO A 167 -2.01 3.88 -20.32
N LEU A 168 -3.09 3.13 -20.07
CA LEU A 168 -4.14 3.53 -19.14
C LEU A 168 -3.63 3.39 -17.71
N LYS A 169 -3.22 4.51 -17.13
CA LYS A 169 -2.87 4.62 -15.71
C LYS A 169 -4.17 4.66 -14.91
N ARG A 170 -4.43 3.58 -14.17
CA ARG A 170 -5.51 3.57 -13.17
C ARG A 170 -4.91 3.62 -11.79
N GLN A 171 -5.56 4.34 -10.89
CA GLN A 171 -5.19 4.33 -9.49
C GLN A 171 -5.51 2.97 -8.87
N HIS A 172 -4.68 2.55 -7.92
CA HIS A 172 -4.78 1.26 -7.27
C HIS A 172 -4.44 1.39 -5.79
N TRP A 173 -5.36 0.95 -4.95
CA TRP A 173 -5.19 0.96 -3.50
C TRP A 173 -4.43 -0.28 -3.04
N ILE A 174 -3.36 -0.08 -2.29
CA ILE A 174 -2.59 -1.16 -1.65
C ILE A 174 -2.57 -0.96 -0.14
N GLY A 175 -2.70 -2.05 0.60
CA GLY A 175 -2.51 -2.08 2.05
C GLY A 175 -1.09 -2.49 2.41
N VAL A 176 -0.54 -1.88 3.45
CA VAL A 176 0.70 -2.29 4.10
C VAL A 176 0.46 -2.38 5.60
N ARG A 177 0.86 -3.48 6.22
CA ARG A 177 0.58 -3.76 7.63
C ARG A 177 1.73 -4.50 8.30
N GLU A 178 1.96 -4.18 9.56
CA GLU A 178 2.81 -4.99 10.44
C GLU A 178 2.05 -6.19 10.97
N VAL A 179 2.63 -7.38 10.80
CA VAL A 179 2.13 -8.63 11.38
C VAL A 179 3.31 -9.34 12.03
N ALA A 180 3.21 -9.62 13.33
CA ALA A 180 4.25 -10.28 14.11
C ALA A 180 5.65 -9.65 13.95
N GLY A 181 5.76 -8.32 14.04
CA GLY A 181 7.04 -7.60 13.98
C GLY A 181 7.60 -7.37 12.58
N THR A 182 6.91 -7.82 11.52
CA THR A 182 7.35 -7.66 10.13
C THR A 182 6.30 -6.92 9.32
N TYR A 183 6.72 -5.91 8.55
CA TYR A 183 5.84 -5.23 7.61
C TYR A 183 5.67 -6.02 6.32
N TYR A 184 4.45 -6.06 5.81
CA TYR A 184 4.11 -6.73 4.56
C TYR A 184 3.40 -5.77 3.61
N ASN A 185 3.79 -5.84 2.34
CA ASN A 185 3.00 -5.34 1.24
C ASN A 185 1.88 -6.36 0.97
N LEU A 186 0.64 -5.90 1.17
CA LEU A 186 -0.58 -6.69 1.02
C LEU A 186 -1.38 -6.21 -0.19
N ASP A 187 -0.70 -5.77 -1.25
CA ASP A 187 -1.33 -5.51 -2.54
C ASP A 187 -2.15 -6.74 -2.97
N SER A 188 -3.44 -6.51 -3.19
CA SER A 188 -4.42 -7.52 -3.56
C SER A 188 -4.16 -8.11 -4.97
N LYS A 189 -3.32 -7.48 -5.80
CA LYS A 189 -2.83 -8.04 -7.08
C LYS A 189 -1.70 -9.05 -6.92
N LEU A 190 -1.10 -9.18 -5.74
CA LEU A 190 -0.04 -10.14 -5.48
C LEU A 190 -0.60 -11.55 -5.29
N ARG A 191 0.26 -12.55 -5.51
CA ARG A 191 -0.10 -13.96 -5.25
C ARG A 191 -0.16 -14.30 -3.76
N GLY A 192 0.36 -13.44 -2.90
CA GLY A 192 0.37 -13.57 -1.44
C GLY A 192 1.04 -12.36 -0.79
N PRO A 193 1.07 -12.30 0.55
CA PRO A 193 1.80 -11.29 1.31
C PRO A 193 3.25 -11.21 0.89
N GLN A 194 3.74 -9.99 0.79
CA GLN A 194 5.08 -9.72 0.34
C GLN A 194 5.85 -9.02 1.44
N SER A 195 6.80 -9.72 2.07
CA SER A 195 7.59 -9.16 3.16
C SER A 195 8.29 -7.87 2.73
N ILE A 196 8.11 -6.80 3.48
CA ILE A 196 8.93 -5.59 3.37
C ILE A 196 10.08 -5.70 4.36
N GLY A 197 9.79 -6.18 5.58
CA GLY A 197 10.79 -6.41 6.63
C GLY A 197 10.63 -5.46 7.82
N CYS A 198 11.73 -4.95 8.36
CA CYS A 198 11.76 -4.15 9.59
C CYS A 198 11.31 -2.69 9.36
N PRO A 199 11.15 -1.86 10.42
CA PRO A 199 10.77 -0.45 10.32
C PRO A 199 11.64 0.39 9.35
N GLU A 200 12.95 0.13 9.30
CA GLU A 200 13.89 0.82 8.43
C GLU A 200 13.64 0.48 6.95
N GLU A 201 13.35 -0.80 6.68
CA GLU A 201 13.00 -1.29 5.35
C GLU A 201 11.65 -0.75 4.89
N LEU A 202 10.67 -0.65 5.80
CA LEU A 202 9.41 0.04 5.54
C LEU A 202 9.64 1.50 5.15
N ARG A 203 10.42 2.26 5.93
CA ARG A 203 10.71 3.67 5.61
C ARG A 203 11.38 3.81 4.23
N LYS A 204 12.29 2.89 3.90
CA LYS A 204 12.92 2.84 2.56
C LYS A 204 11.87 2.57 1.47
N PHE A 205 10.98 1.60 1.69
CA PHE A 205 9.88 1.28 0.78
C PHE A 205 8.96 2.49 0.56
N LEU A 206 8.49 3.13 1.63
CA LEU A 206 7.60 4.30 1.55
C LEU A 206 8.28 5.47 0.80
N ARG A 207 9.55 5.79 1.10
CA ARG A 207 10.30 6.81 0.35
C ARG A 207 10.37 6.51 -1.14
N GLN A 208 10.57 5.25 -1.52
CA GLN A 208 10.62 4.87 -2.93
C GLN A 208 9.26 5.05 -3.62
N GLN A 209 8.16 4.67 -2.96
CA GLN A 209 6.81 4.84 -3.51
C GLN A 209 6.47 6.34 -3.68
N LEU A 210 6.75 7.15 -2.65
CA LEU A 210 6.43 8.58 -2.63
C LEU A 210 7.23 9.44 -3.62
N ARG A 211 8.35 8.93 -4.15
CA ARG A 211 9.08 9.59 -5.28
C ARG A 211 8.24 9.64 -6.55
N GLY A 212 7.26 8.75 -6.71
CA GLY A 212 6.35 8.75 -7.85
C GLY A 212 5.40 9.95 -7.80
N LYS A 213 5.26 10.67 -8.93
CA LYS A 213 4.42 11.88 -9.01
C LYS A 213 2.97 11.66 -8.55
N ASN A 214 2.42 10.46 -8.78
CA ASN A 214 1.01 10.14 -8.52
C ASN A 214 0.81 9.11 -7.40
N CYS A 215 1.76 8.98 -6.47
CA CYS A 215 1.64 8.05 -5.33
C CYS A 215 1.19 8.76 -4.06
N GLU A 216 0.00 8.48 -3.52
CA GLU A 216 -0.47 9.06 -2.24
C GLU A 216 -0.32 8.05 -1.10
N LEU A 217 -0.19 8.54 0.12
CA LEU A 217 -0.03 7.70 1.32
C LEU A 217 -1.00 8.20 2.39
N LEU A 218 -1.79 7.27 2.91
CA LEU A 218 -2.66 7.45 4.06
C LEU A 218 -2.12 6.61 5.22
N LEU A 219 -2.03 7.21 6.40
CA LEU A 219 -1.79 6.49 7.65
C LEU A 219 -3.16 6.13 8.23
N VAL A 220 -3.36 4.86 8.54
CA VAL A 220 -4.54 4.38 9.27
C VAL A 220 -4.18 4.39 10.75
N VAL A 221 -4.88 5.21 11.53
CA VAL A 221 -4.63 5.44 12.95
C VAL A 221 -5.95 5.39 13.71
N SER A 222 -5.93 5.10 15.02
CA SER A 222 -7.16 5.22 15.82
C SER A 222 -7.56 6.69 15.98
N ASP A 223 -8.84 6.94 16.27
CA ASP A 223 -9.36 8.29 16.52
C ASP A 223 -8.58 9.02 17.62
N GLU A 224 -8.16 8.30 18.67
CA GLU A 224 -7.36 8.84 19.76
C GLU A 224 -5.98 9.30 19.31
N VAL A 225 -5.30 8.50 18.47
CA VAL A 225 -3.98 8.83 17.92
C VAL A 225 -4.07 10.03 17.00
N GLU A 226 -5.14 10.13 16.20
CA GLU A 226 -5.39 11.30 15.38
C GLU A 226 -5.66 12.55 16.23
N ALA A 227 -6.58 12.47 17.19
CA ALA A 227 -6.94 13.59 18.06
C ALA A 227 -5.72 14.16 18.81
N GLN A 228 -4.79 13.30 19.21
CA GLN A 228 -3.55 13.71 19.89
C GLN A 228 -2.39 13.99 18.93
N GLN A 229 -2.55 13.71 17.64
CA GLN A 229 -1.50 13.79 16.62
C GLN A 229 -0.24 13.00 17.01
N THR A 230 -0.39 11.84 17.66
CA THR A 230 0.75 11.03 18.14
C THR A 230 1.34 10.13 17.07
N TRP A 231 0.73 10.07 15.88
CA TRP A 231 1.26 9.43 14.68
C TRP A 231 2.49 10.15 14.09
N ARG A 232 2.74 11.40 14.52
CA ARG A 232 3.96 12.15 14.22
C ARG A 232 4.87 12.18 15.43
N ARG A 233 6.16 11.97 15.21
CA ARG A 233 7.20 12.24 16.21
C ARG A 233 7.21 13.74 16.49
N ARG A 234 7.28 14.11 17.77
CA ARG A 234 7.58 15.50 18.14
C ARG A 234 9.05 15.70 17.83
N ASP A 235 9.35 16.66 16.96
CA ASP A 235 10.72 17.11 16.75
C ASP A 235 11.28 17.51 18.13
N SER A 236 12.36 16.84 18.55
CA SER A 236 13.13 17.23 19.73
C SER A 236 14.17 18.26 19.34
#